data_AF-A0A7C3HVU4-F1
#
_entry.id   AF-A0A7C3HVU4-F1
#
_cell.length_a   1.000
_cell.length_b   1.000
_cell.length_c   1.000
_cell.angle_alpha   90.00
_cell.angle_beta   90.00
_cell.angle_gamma   90.00
#
_symmetry.space_group_name_H-M   'P 1'
#
loop_
_entity.id
_entity.type
_entity.pdbx_description
1 polymer ?
#
loop_
_entity_poly.entity_id
_entity_poly.type
_entity_poly.pdbx_seq_one_letter_code
_entity_poly.pdbx_strand_id
1 'polypeptide(L)'
;MNAKKGIPIFIAILFGGLTLLGLLFNLPALNSLMLGWAGFIAGFALLLGILNLLYVHSHRTIKKKNIYSAILVFSMLGVFVLAVTDNMGLTDNGVQTTFNWALAPLEAALASLLAFFLLFAGFQMLKRQRTIWSILFILTAILILVSNALAVSTLLPQNINQIVIQVQHVIQNIIVLAGMRGLLLGIAL
;
A
#
# COMPACT_ATOMS: atom_id res chain seq x y z
N MET A 1 8.11 -25.07 -14.97
CA MET A 1 7.88 -23.95 -14.03
C MET A 1 8.91 -24.09 -12.90
N ASN A 2 9.92 -23.22 -12.85
CA ASN A 2 11.09 -23.42 -11.97
C ASN A 2 10.68 -23.36 -10.49
N ALA A 3 10.93 -24.44 -9.74
CA ALA A 3 10.53 -24.61 -8.34
C ALA A 3 10.96 -23.44 -7.42
N LYS A 4 12.05 -22.74 -7.75
CA LYS A 4 12.54 -21.56 -7.01
C LYS A 4 11.61 -20.34 -7.06
N LYS A 5 10.74 -20.20 -8.07
CA LYS A 5 9.77 -19.08 -8.16
C LYS A 5 8.37 -19.43 -7.66
N GLY A 6 8.06 -20.73 -7.51
CA GLY A 6 6.73 -21.18 -7.07
C GLY A 6 6.54 -21.03 -5.57
N ILE A 7 7.61 -21.20 -4.79
CA ILE A 7 7.55 -21.17 -3.32
C ILE A 7 7.08 -19.80 -2.79
N PRO A 8 7.66 -18.66 -3.22
CA PRO A 8 7.22 -17.36 -2.71
C PRO A 8 5.77 -17.04 -3.09
N ILE A 9 5.36 -17.39 -4.32
CA ILE A 9 4.00 -17.17 -4.81
C ILE A 9 2.99 -17.98 -4.01
N PHE A 10 3.30 -19.25 -3.75
CA PHE A 10 2.44 -20.12 -2.97
C PHE A 10 2.27 -19.61 -1.54
N ILE A 11 3.36 -19.17 -0.91
CA ILE A 11 3.32 -18.62 0.44
C ILE A 11 2.52 -17.31 0.47
N ALA A 12 2.72 -16.40 -0.49
CA ALA A 12 1.96 -15.16 -0.60
C ALA A 12 0.45 -15.42 -0.74
N ILE A 13 0.06 -16.37 -1.59
CA ILE A 13 -1.35 -16.77 -1.76
C ILE A 13 -1.90 -17.37 -0.47
N LEU A 14 -1.13 -18.22 0.21
CA LEU A 14 -1.55 -18.89 1.43
C LEU A 14 -1.75 -17.89 2.57
N PHE A 15 -0.80 -16.99 2.80
CA PHE A 15 -0.92 -15.96 3.83
C PHE A 15 -2.00 -14.92 3.51
N GLY A 16 -2.14 -14.51 2.25
CA GLY A 16 -3.26 -13.67 1.80
C GLY A 16 -4.63 -14.35 1.97
N GLY A 17 -4.69 -15.67 1.75
CA GLY A 17 -5.89 -16.46 2.02
C GLY A 17 -6.20 -16.54 3.52
N LEU A 18 -5.20 -16.78 4.37
CA LEU A 18 -5.35 -16.84 5.82
C LEU A 18 -5.81 -15.49 6.40
N THR A 19 -5.26 -14.37 5.93
CA THR A 19 -5.71 -13.05 6.38
C THR A 19 -7.16 -12.78 5.97
N LEU A 20 -7.54 -13.18 4.75
CA LEU A 20 -8.93 -13.06 4.27
C LEU A 20 -9.88 -13.88 5.15
N LEU A 21 -9.55 -15.14 5.43
CA LEU A 21 -10.35 -15.99 6.32
C LEU A 21 -10.46 -15.40 7.73
N GLY A 22 -9.36 -14.86 8.27
CA GLY A 22 -9.35 -14.22 9.58
C GLY A 22 -10.27 -13.01 9.68
N LEU A 23 -10.33 -12.20 8.61
CA LEU A 23 -11.20 -11.03 8.52
C LEU A 23 -12.66 -11.41 8.27
N LEU A 24 -12.92 -12.42 7.42
CA LEU A 24 -14.28 -12.84 7.08
C LEU A 24 -15.00 -13.53 8.25
N PHE A 25 -14.30 -14.38 9.00
CA PHE A 25 -14.84 -15.09 10.16
C PHE A 25 -14.63 -14.35 11.49
N ASN A 26 -14.11 -13.11 11.44
CA ASN A 26 -13.83 -12.26 12.59
C ASN A 26 -13.07 -12.99 13.71
N LEU A 27 -11.94 -13.64 13.35
CA LEU A 27 -11.10 -14.41 14.28
C LEU A 27 -9.98 -13.51 14.84
N PRO A 28 -10.15 -12.90 16.03
CA PRO A 28 -9.23 -11.88 16.52
C PRO A 28 -7.80 -12.41 16.75
N ALA A 29 -7.66 -13.67 17.18
CA ALA A 29 -6.36 -14.29 17.39
C ALA A 29 -5.55 -14.47 16.09
N LEU A 30 -6.21 -14.81 14.98
CA LEU A 30 -5.54 -14.94 13.69
C LEU A 30 -5.16 -13.56 13.14
N ASN A 31 -6.04 -12.58 13.29
CA ASN A 31 -5.80 -11.21 12.85
C ASN A 31 -4.60 -10.57 13.58
N SER A 32 -4.53 -10.72 14.90
CA SER A 32 -3.43 -10.19 15.71
C SER A 32 -2.09 -10.86 15.38
N LEU A 33 -2.07 -12.17 15.16
CA LEU A 33 -0.88 -12.90 14.72
C LEU A 33 -0.39 -12.39 13.36
N MET A 34 -1.28 -12.25 12.37
CA MET A 34 -0.92 -11.75 11.04
C MET A 34 -0.41 -10.31 11.09
N LEU A 35 -1.04 -9.46 11.89
CA LEU A 35 -0.60 -8.09 12.14
C LEU A 35 0.79 -8.05 12.80
N GLY A 36 1.04 -8.92 13.77
CA GLY A 36 2.35 -9.02 14.42
C GLY A 36 3.47 -9.39 13.45
N TRP A 37 3.25 -10.42 12.62
CA TRP A 37 4.22 -10.82 11.58
C TRP A 37 4.42 -9.75 10.52
N ALA A 38 3.33 -9.14 10.02
CA ALA A 38 3.42 -8.06 9.06
C ALA A 38 4.19 -6.85 9.62
N GLY A 39 3.93 -6.47 10.88
CA GLY A 39 4.65 -5.40 11.56
C GLY A 39 6.12 -5.70 11.77
N PHE A 40 6.45 -6.93 12.19
CA PHE A 40 7.84 -7.39 12.35
C PHE A 40 8.62 -7.30 11.03
N ILE A 41 8.06 -7.88 9.97
CA ILE A 41 8.65 -7.88 8.64
C ILE A 41 8.79 -6.45 8.09
N ALA A 42 7.76 -5.62 8.24
CA ALA A 42 7.79 -4.23 7.82
C ALA A 42 8.91 -3.45 8.54
N GLY A 43 9.11 -3.68 9.84
CA GLY A 43 10.21 -3.09 10.60
C GLY A 43 11.59 -3.45 10.03
N PHE A 44 11.81 -4.73 9.72
CA PHE A 44 13.06 -5.19 9.08
C PHE A 44 13.24 -4.62 7.67
N ALA A 45 12.17 -4.56 6.87
CA ALA A 45 12.20 -3.97 5.55
C ALA A 45 12.55 -2.47 5.60
N LEU A 46 12.02 -1.76 6.60
CA LEU A 46 12.32 -0.34 6.84
C LEU A 46 13.80 -0.16 7.21
N LEU A 47 14.33 -0.97 8.13
CA LEU A 47 15.75 -0.96 8.49
C LEU A 47 16.66 -1.24 7.28
N LEU A 48 16.34 -2.26 6.48
CA LEU A 48 17.07 -2.58 5.26
C LEU A 48 16.98 -1.44 4.24
N GLY A 49 15.81 -0.81 4.10
CA GLY A 49 15.61 0.36 3.23
C GLY A 49 16.48 1.54 3.63
N ILE A 50 16.54 1.86 4.93
CA ILE A 50 17.42 2.89 5.51
C ILE A 50 18.88 2.56 5.22
N LEU A 51 19.33 1.36 5.55
CA LEU A 51 20.73 0.93 5.35
C LEU A 51 21.11 0.94 3.87
N ASN A 52 20.22 0.50 2.99
CA ASN A 52 20.45 0.51 1.55
C ASN A 52 20.57 1.95 1.01
N LEU A 53 19.68 2.85 1.43
CA LEU A 53 19.77 4.27 1.06
C LEU A 53 21.09 4.88 1.54
N LEU A 54 21.47 4.66 2.80
CA LEU A 54 22.75 5.11 3.34
C LEU A 54 23.93 4.55 2.56
N TYR A 55 23.95 3.25 2.27
CA TYR A 55 25.03 2.61 1.53
C TYR A 55 25.18 3.18 0.11
N VAL A 56 24.07 3.25 -0.64
CA VAL A 56 24.08 3.71 -2.03
C VAL A 56 24.41 5.21 -2.13
N HIS A 57 23.86 6.04 -1.24
CA HIS A 57 24.12 7.48 -1.26
C HIS A 57 25.47 7.86 -0.68
N SER A 58 25.93 7.23 0.40
CA SER A 58 27.26 7.46 0.96
C SER A 58 28.36 7.10 -0.04
N HIS A 59 28.21 6.01 -0.80
CA HIS A 59 29.17 5.66 -1.86
C HIS A 59 29.14 6.66 -3.03
N ARG A 60 27.99 7.29 -3.30
CA ARG A 60 27.80 8.23 -4.43
C ARG A 60 28.25 9.65 -4.10
N THR A 61 28.08 10.11 -2.86
CA THR A 61 28.60 11.40 -2.37
C THR A 61 30.12 11.43 -2.39
N ILE A 62 30.76 10.35 -1.93
CA ILE A 62 32.23 10.25 -1.84
C ILE A 62 32.88 10.23 -3.24
N LYS A 63 32.26 9.60 -4.24
CA LYS A 63 32.84 9.50 -5.60
C LYS A 63 32.47 10.60 -6.59
N LYS A 64 31.32 11.27 -6.45
CA LYS A 64 30.78 12.16 -7.51
C LYS A 64 30.48 13.61 -7.10
N LYS A 65 30.79 14.04 -5.85
CA LYS A 65 30.53 15.41 -5.35
C LYS A 65 29.12 15.93 -5.71
N ASN A 66 28.10 15.07 -5.61
CA ASN A 66 26.75 15.43 -6.01
C ASN A 66 25.96 15.99 -4.83
N ILE A 67 25.66 17.29 -4.86
CA ILE A 67 24.94 18.06 -3.83
C ILE A 67 23.55 17.47 -3.56
N TYR A 68 22.88 16.92 -4.59
CA TYR A 68 21.56 16.28 -4.45
C TYR A 68 21.61 15.03 -3.55
N SER A 69 22.74 14.33 -3.53
CA SER A 69 22.92 13.13 -2.72
C SER A 69 23.13 13.48 -1.24
N ALA A 70 23.74 14.65 -0.96
CA ALA A 70 23.86 15.18 0.40
C ALA A 70 22.49 15.66 0.95
N ILE A 71 21.70 16.36 0.14
CA ILE A 71 20.34 16.79 0.51
C ILE A 71 19.44 15.61 0.88
N LEU A 72 19.55 14.49 0.17
CA LEU A 72 18.76 13.30 0.47
C LEU A 72 19.13 12.69 1.82
N VAL A 73 20.43 12.59 2.13
CA VAL A 73 20.92 12.11 3.43
C VAL A 73 20.51 13.06 4.57
N PHE A 74 20.60 14.38 4.36
CA PHE A 74 20.16 15.36 5.34
C PHE A 74 18.64 15.34 5.57
N SER A 75 17.85 15.21 4.51
CA SER A 75 16.39 15.05 4.62
C SER A 75 16.03 13.79 5.40
N MET A 76 16.71 12.67 5.13
CA MET A 76 16.52 11.42 5.85
C MET A 76 16.86 11.55 7.35
N LEU A 77 17.98 12.18 7.68
CA LEU A 77 18.32 12.48 9.08
C LEU A 77 17.31 13.43 9.72
N GLY A 78 16.80 14.42 8.98
CA GLY A 78 15.77 15.34 9.45
C GLY A 78 14.49 14.62 9.89
N VAL A 79 14.01 13.66 9.08
CA VAL A 79 12.83 12.84 9.45
C VAL A 79 13.10 11.99 10.69
N PHE A 80 14.31 11.43 10.82
CA PHE A 80 14.68 10.65 12.00
C PHE A 80 14.72 11.51 13.27
N VAL A 81 15.28 12.72 13.18
CA VAL A 81 15.28 13.68 14.29
C VAL A 81 13.86 14.05 14.68
N LEU A 82 12.98 14.35 13.72
CA LEU A 82 11.57 14.63 13.98
C LEU A 82 10.87 13.48 14.72
N ALA A 83 11.15 12.22 14.33
CA ALA A 83 10.60 11.05 14.99
C ALA A 83 11.07 10.91 16.44
N VAL A 84 12.35 11.19 16.72
CA VAL A 84 12.89 11.16 18.08
C VAL A 84 12.29 12.29 18.93
N THR A 85 12.19 13.50 18.38
CA THR A 85 11.66 14.66 19.11
C THR A 85 10.15 14.56 19.36
N ASP A 86 9.39 13.95 18.45
CA ASP A 86 7.96 13.64 18.65
C ASP A 86 7.80 12.62 19.79
N ASN A 87 8.63 11.56 19.82
CA ASN A 87 8.60 10.55 20.89
C ASN A 87 9.03 11.11 22.26
N MET A 88 9.86 12.15 22.27
CA MET A 88 10.27 12.86 23.49
C MET A 88 9.28 13.97 23.91
N GLY A 89 8.24 14.24 23.11
CA GLY A 89 7.23 15.27 23.38
C GLY A 89 7.71 16.71 23.18
N LEU A 90 8.81 16.92 22.43
CA LEU A 90 9.35 18.26 22.12
C LEU A 90 8.66 18.90 20.90
N THR A 91 8.00 18.11 20.08
CA THR A 91 7.22 18.54 18.91
C THR A 91 5.94 17.73 18.85
N ASP A 92 4.87 18.37 18.39
CA ASP A 92 3.61 17.70 18.13
C ASP A 92 3.53 17.36 16.63
N ASN A 93 3.54 16.06 16.32
CA ASN A 93 3.20 15.53 15.00
C ASN A 93 4.12 15.95 13.84
N GLY A 94 5.41 16.17 14.09
CA GLY A 94 6.40 16.50 13.04
C GLY A 94 6.52 15.40 11.98
N VAL A 95 6.47 14.12 12.39
CA VAL A 95 6.48 12.97 11.48
C VAL A 95 5.21 12.92 10.64
N GLN A 96 4.04 13.09 11.29
CA GLN A 96 2.74 13.04 10.60
C GLN A 96 2.62 14.17 9.57
N THR A 97 3.14 15.36 9.90
CA THR A 97 3.14 16.50 8.98
C THR A 97 4.01 16.19 7.77
N THR A 98 5.21 15.66 7.96
CA THR A 98 6.08 15.27 6.85
C THR A 98 5.45 14.20 5.97
N PHE A 99 4.81 13.21 6.59
CA PHE A 99 4.06 12.17 5.88
C PHE A 99 2.95 12.77 5.00
N ASN A 100 2.12 13.66 5.56
CA ASN A 100 1.00 14.27 4.85
C ASN A 100 1.43 15.16 3.68
N TRP A 101 2.61 15.80 3.77
CA TRP A 101 3.09 16.71 2.74
C TRP A 101 3.91 16.03 1.65
N ALA A 102 4.63 14.95 1.98
CA ALA A 102 5.52 14.28 1.03
C ALA A 102 4.98 12.91 0.60
N LEU A 103 4.64 12.05 1.57
CA LEU A 103 4.29 10.66 1.27
C LEU A 103 2.85 10.52 0.79
N ALA A 104 1.90 11.19 1.43
CA ALA A 104 0.49 11.08 1.06
C ALA A 104 0.20 11.52 -0.39
N PRO A 105 0.76 12.64 -0.92
CA PRO A 105 0.58 13.00 -2.32
C PRO A 105 1.26 12.02 -3.28
N LEU A 106 2.40 11.44 -2.89
CA LEU A 106 3.09 10.43 -3.69
C LEU A 106 2.29 9.13 -3.77
N GLU A 107 1.75 8.66 -2.64
CA GLU A 107 0.85 7.50 -2.60
C GLU A 107 -0.40 7.74 -3.44
N ALA A 108 -1.00 8.92 -3.34
CA ALA A 108 -2.15 9.30 -4.16
C ALA A 108 -1.81 9.32 -5.66
N ALA A 109 -0.64 9.84 -6.05
CA ALA A 109 -0.19 9.85 -7.43
C ALA A 109 0.02 8.42 -7.97
N LEU A 110 0.66 7.54 -7.19
CA LEU A 110 0.87 6.14 -7.56
C LEU A 110 -0.46 5.37 -7.64
N ALA A 111 -1.38 5.60 -6.70
CA ALA A 111 -2.71 5.02 -6.72
C ALA A 111 -3.51 5.47 -7.95
N SER A 112 -3.41 6.76 -8.31
CA SER A 112 -4.03 7.33 -9.52
C SER A 112 -3.45 6.71 -10.79
N LEU A 113 -2.13 6.56 -10.86
CA LEU A 113 -1.44 5.91 -11.98
C LEU A 113 -1.90 4.45 -12.13
N LEU A 114 -2.02 3.73 -11.02
CA LEU A 114 -2.49 2.34 -11.00
C LEU A 114 -3.95 2.25 -11.46
N ALA A 115 -4.81 3.14 -10.96
CA ALA A 115 -6.21 3.24 -11.40
C ALA A 115 -6.32 3.51 -12.91
N PHE A 116 -5.51 4.44 -13.42
CA PHE A 116 -5.43 4.74 -14.85
C PHE A 116 -4.99 3.51 -15.66
N PHE A 117 -3.93 2.82 -15.23
CA PHE A 117 -3.46 1.60 -15.89
C PHE A 117 -4.49 0.47 -15.85
N LEU A 118 -5.21 0.29 -14.74
CA LEU A 118 -6.30 -0.69 -14.65
C LEU A 118 -7.42 -0.39 -15.64
N LEU A 119 -7.84 0.87 -15.73
CA LEU A 119 -8.85 1.30 -16.71
C LEU A 119 -8.35 1.10 -18.14
N PHE A 120 -7.12 1.51 -18.43
CA PHE A 120 -6.51 1.36 -19.76
C PHE A 120 -6.38 -0.12 -20.15
N ALA A 121 -5.88 -0.96 -19.24
CA ALA A 121 -5.75 -2.40 -19.45
C ALA A 121 -7.12 -3.05 -19.65
N GLY A 122 -8.12 -2.67 -18.84
CA GLY A 122 -9.49 -3.12 -19.02
C GLY A 122 -10.03 -2.76 -20.41
N PHE A 123 -9.94 -1.49 -20.81
CA PHE A 123 -10.34 -1.04 -22.14
C PHE A 123 -9.62 -1.82 -23.26
N GLN A 124 -8.31 -2.02 -23.11
CA GLN A 124 -7.51 -2.77 -24.08
C GLN A 124 -7.93 -4.25 -24.15
N MET A 125 -8.24 -4.89 -23.02
CA MET A 125 -8.77 -6.26 -22.97
C MET A 125 -10.11 -6.37 -23.70
N LEU A 126 -11.02 -5.42 -23.50
CA LEU A 126 -12.32 -5.38 -24.21
C LEU A 126 -12.16 -5.13 -25.72
N LYS A 127 -11.19 -4.30 -26.10
CA LYS A 127 -10.90 -4.03 -27.51
C LYS A 127 -10.33 -5.28 -28.21
N ARG A 128 -9.47 -6.06 -27.53
CA ARG A 128 -8.80 -7.21 -28.12
C ARG A 128 -9.68 -8.47 -28.14
N GLN A 129 -10.41 -8.74 -27.07
CA GLN A 129 -11.34 -9.88 -26.99
C GLN A 129 -12.54 -9.55 -26.09
N ARG A 130 -13.73 -9.50 -26.71
CA ARG A 130 -15.03 -9.28 -26.03
C ARG A 130 -15.50 -10.58 -25.35
N THR A 131 -14.77 -11.03 -24.34
CA THR A 131 -15.21 -12.17 -23.51
C THR A 131 -16.06 -11.67 -22.34
N ILE A 132 -16.92 -12.55 -21.80
CA ILE A 132 -17.68 -12.27 -20.56
C ILE A 132 -16.73 -11.82 -19.43
N TRP A 133 -15.53 -12.43 -19.35
CA TRP A 133 -14.53 -12.10 -18.34
C TRP A 133 -13.95 -10.69 -18.48
N SER A 134 -13.65 -10.25 -19.71
CA SER A 134 -13.20 -8.88 -19.95
C SER A 134 -14.24 -7.84 -19.55
N ILE A 135 -15.52 -8.12 -19.82
CA ILE A 135 -16.64 -7.24 -19.46
C ILE A 135 -16.79 -7.17 -17.95
N LEU A 136 -16.80 -8.32 -17.27
CA LEU A 136 -16.94 -8.41 -15.82
C LEU A 136 -15.78 -7.71 -15.10
N PHE A 137 -14.55 -7.87 -15.60
CA PHE A 137 -13.38 -7.19 -15.07
C PHE A 137 -13.51 -5.66 -15.12
N ILE A 138 -13.85 -5.10 -16.28
CA ILE A 138 -14.00 -3.64 -16.45
C ILE A 138 -15.15 -3.10 -15.60
N LEU A 139 -16.27 -3.81 -15.59
CA LEU A 139 -17.43 -3.41 -14.80
C LEU A 139 -17.08 -3.36 -13.31
N THR A 140 -16.36 -4.38 -12.83
CA THR A 140 -15.89 -4.43 -11.44
C THR A 140 -14.86 -3.33 -11.14
N ALA A 141 -13.91 -3.09 -12.05
CA ALA A 141 -12.90 -2.04 -11.90
C ALA A 141 -13.54 -0.64 -11.83
N ILE A 142 -14.50 -0.35 -12.72
CA ILE A 142 -15.26 0.91 -12.71
C ILE A 142 -16.06 1.03 -11.41
N LEU A 143 -16.76 -0.02 -10.98
CA LEU A 143 -17.53 0.00 -9.75
C LEU A 143 -16.65 0.32 -8.53
N ILE A 144 -15.48 -0.31 -8.42
CA ILE A 144 -14.54 -0.06 -7.31
C ILE A 144 -13.99 1.37 -7.35
N LEU A 145 -13.61 1.87 -8.54
CA LEU A 145 -13.07 3.22 -8.69
C LEU A 145 -14.12 4.29 -8.37
N VAL A 146 -15.34 4.10 -8.89
CA VAL A 146 -16.48 4.97 -8.59
C VAL A 146 -16.82 4.90 -7.10
N SER A 147 -16.88 3.70 -6.50
CA SER A 147 -17.15 3.56 -5.06
C SER A 147 -16.15 4.33 -4.18
N ASN A 148 -14.84 4.27 -4.51
CA ASN A 148 -13.83 5.03 -3.76
C ASN A 148 -13.95 6.54 -3.99
N ALA A 149 -14.24 7.00 -5.21
CA ALA A 149 -14.45 8.42 -5.48
C ALA A 149 -15.70 8.97 -4.79
N LEU A 150 -16.80 8.20 -4.81
CA LEU A 150 -18.07 8.59 -4.21
C LEU A 150 -17.99 8.68 -2.69
N ALA A 151 -17.27 7.76 -2.05
CA ALA A 151 -17.07 7.77 -0.61
C ALA A 151 -16.37 9.03 -0.07
N VAL A 152 -15.49 9.62 -0.89
CA VAL A 152 -14.79 10.86 -0.53
C VAL A 152 -15.68 12.09 -0.80
N SER A 153 -16.65 11.97 -1.71
CA SER A 153 -17.54 13.08 -2.07
C SER A 153 -18.77 13.17 -1.17
N THR A 154 -18.97 14.31 -0.50
CA THR A 154 -20.17 14.61 0.30
C THR A 154 -21.39 14.98 -0.55
N LEU A 155 -21.39 14.65 -1.84
CA LEU A 155 -22.35 15.14 -2.84
C LEU A 155 -23.61 14.28 -2.96
N LEU A 156 -23.70 13.15 -2.24
CA LEU A 156 -24.82 12.21 -2.34
C LEU A 156 -25.86 12.41 -1.21
N PRO A 157 -27.17 12.21 -1.49
CA PRO A 157 -28.21 12.16 -0.47
C PRO A 157 -27.87 11.13 0.62
N GLN A 158 -28.12 11.47 1.89
CA GLN A 158 -27.64 10.69 3.06
C GLN A 158 -28.06 9.21 3.03
N ASN A 159 -29.22 8.88 2.46
CA ASN A 159 -29.73 7.50 2.41
C ASN A 159 -28.92 6.59 1.46
N ILE A 160 -28.43 7.12 0.34
CA ILE A 160 -27.60 6.36 -0.61
C ILE A 160 -26.17 6.28 -0.09
N ASN A 161 -25.71 7.33 0.59
CA ASN A 161 -24.37 7.38 1.13
C ASN A 161 -24.10 6.27 2.16
N GLN A 162 -25.07 5.95 3.03
CA GLN A 162 -24.90 4.88 4.03
C GLN A 162 -24.67 3.49 3.41
N ILE A 163 -25.42 3.14 2.35
CA ILE A 163 -25.25 1.84 1.67
C ILE A 163 -23.90 1.78 0.96
N VAL A 164 -23.51 2.86 0.29
CA VAL A 164 -22.21 2.96 -0.40
C VAL A 164 -21.05 2.85 0.60
N ILE A 165 -21.14 3.52 1.75
CA ILE A 165 -20.14 3.47 2.81
C ILE A 165 -20.05 2.05 3.41
N GLN A 166 -21.16 1.35 3.63
CA GLN A 166 -21.13 -0.02 4.15
C GLN A 166 -20.44 -1.00 3.19
N VAL A 167 -20.77 -0.92 1.90
CA VAL A 167 -20.13 -1.74 0.86
C VAL A 167 -18.65 -1.41 0.76
N GLN A 168 -18.29 -0.12 0.76
CA GLN A 168 -16.91 0.32 0.74
C GLN A 168 -16.14 -0.18 1.98
N HIS A 169 -16.74 -0.11 3.17
CA HIS A 169 -16.12 -0.58 4.40
C HIS A 169 -15.80 -2.07 4.35
N VAL A 170 -16.71 -2.90 3.81
CA VAL A 170 -16.47 -4.32 3.59
C VAL A 170 -15.33 -4.53 2.58
N ILE A 171 -15.37 -3.83 1.45
CA ILE A 171 -14.33 -3.95 0.41
C ILE A 171 -12.97 -3.56 0.98
N GLN A 172 -12.86 -2.42 1.65
CA GLN A 172 -11.59 -1.91 2.16
C GLN A 172 -11.06 -2.75 3.32
N ASN A 173 -11.88 -3.03 4.32
CA ASN A 173 -11.41 -3.67 5.56
C ASN A 173 -11.28 -5.19 5.47
N ILE A 174 -12.01 -5.84 4.56
CA ILE A 174 -11.93 -7.30 4.41
C ILE A 174 -11.07 -7.63 3.19
N ILE A 175 -11.46 -7.17 2.00
CA ILE A 175 -10.84 -7.62 0.74
C ILE A 175 -9.49 -6.94 0.50
N VAL A 176 -9.47 -5.60 0.50
CA VAL A 176 -8.26 -4.83 0.20
C VAL A 176 -7.22 -5.02 1.30
N LEU A 177 -7.63 -4.99 2.57
CA LEU A 177 -6.73 -5.18 3.70
C LEU A 177 -6.11 -6.60 3.74
N ALA A 178 -6.89 -7.64 3.43
CA ALA A 178 -6.36 -9.00 3.32
C ALA A 178 -5.30 -9.10 2.20
N GLY A 179 -5.63 -8.55 1.02
CA GLY A 179 -4.73 -8.54 -0.13
C GLY A 179 -3.45 -7.75 0.14
N MET A 180 -3.55 -6.57 0.75
CA MET A 180 -2.41 -5.75 1.14
C MET A 180 -1.48 -6.51 2.08
N ARG A 181 -2.01 -7.14 3.13
CA ARG A 181 -1.20 -7.91 4.08
C ARG A 181 -0.58 -9.15 3.42
N GLY A 182 -1.31 -9.84 2.56
CA GLY A 182 -0.79 -10.96 1.78
C GLY A 182 0.37 -10.54 0.86
N LEU A 183 0.24 -9.38 0.19
CA LEU A 183 1.32 -8.81 -0.63
C LEU A 183 2.53 -8.39 0.20
N LEU A 184 2.33 -7.71 1.33
CA LEU A 184 3.42 -7.30 2.21
C LEU A 184 4.23 -8.50 2.72
N LEU A 185 3.53 -9.58 3.10
CA LEU A 185 4.16 -10.83 3.50
C LEU A 185 4.88 -11.51 2.31
N GLY A 186 4.25 -11.49 1.13
CA GLY A 186 4.82 -12.06 -0.10
C GLY A 186 6.07 -11.35 -0.62
N ILE A 187 6.15 -10.03 -0.49
CA ILE A 187 7.32 -9.22 -0.93
C ILE A 187 8.53 -9.45 -0.02
N ALA A 188 8.30 -9.87 1.22
CA ALA A 188 9.37 -10.10 2.19
C ALA A 188 10.05 -11.48 2.09
N LEU A 189 9.56 -12.35 1.20
CA LEU A 189 10.05 -13.70 0.95
C LEU A 189 10.90 -13.77 -0.33
#